data_AF-A0A536TI68-F1
#
_entry.id   AF-A0A536TI68-F1
#
_cell.length_a   1.000
_cell.length_b   1.000
_cell.length_c   1.000
_cell.angle_alpha   90.00
_cell.angle_beta   90.00
_cell.angle_gamma   90.00
#
_symmetry.space_group_name_H-M   'P 1'
#
loop_
_entity.id
_entity.type
_entity.pdbx_description
1 polymer ?
#
loop_
_entity_poly.entity_id
_entity_poly.type
_entity_poly.pdbx_seq_one_letter_code
_entity_poly.pdbx_strand_id
1 'polypeptide(L)' 'KSMMRDGRIAGPHVHDARVAALCRLHGVRELWTADRDFSRFRGLEFRNPLVP' A
#
# COMPACT_ATOMS: atom_id res chain seq x y z
N LYS A 1 8.75 3.69 -12.31
CA LYS A 1 7.33 3.96 -12.66
C LYS A 1 6.60 4.36 -11.38
N SER A 2 5.74 5.39 -11.39
CA SER A 2 5.11 5.95 -10.17
C SER A 2 3.93 5.10 -9.70
N MET A 3 3.88 4.79 -8.39
CA MET A 3 2.82 4.02 -7.70
C MET A 3 1.41 4.48 -8.09
N MET A 4 1.21 5.78 -8.31
CA MET A 4 -0.09 6.38 -8.64
C MET A 4 -0.62 5.92 -10.01
N ARG A 5 0.27 5.77 -10.99
CA ARG A 5 -0.10 5.35 -12.36
C ARG A 5 -0.41 3.86 -12.42
N ASP A 6 0.31 3.05 -11.65
CA ASP A 6 0.15 1.59 -11.68
C ASP A 6 -1.09 1.11 -10.89
N GLY A 7 -1.52 1.86 -9.86
CA GLY A 7 -2.70 1.53 -9.04
C GLY A 7 -4.01 2.20 -9.46
N ARG A 8 -4.04 2.98 -10.55
CA ARG A 8 -5.18 3.86 -10.93
C ARG A 8 -5.72 4.67 -9.73
N ILE A 9 -4.81 5.23 -8.95
CA ILE A 9 -5.15 5.90 -7.69
C ILE A 9 -5.78 7.26 -7.97
N ALA A 10 -7.01 7.46 -7.51
CA ALA A 10 -7.72 8.74 -7.54
C ALA A 10 -8.60 8.90 -6.28
N GLY A 11 -8.89 10.15 -5.91
CA GLY A 11 -9.76 10.47 -4.77
C GLY A 11 -9.22 9.94 -3.43
N PRO A 12 -10.03 9.22 -2.62
CA PRO A 12 -9.67 8.82 -1.25
C PRO A 12 -8.41 7.95 -1.18
N HIS A 13 -8.10 7.19 -2.24
CA HIS A 13 -6.93 6.30 -2.30
C HIS A 13 -5.57 7.02 -2.38
N VAL A 14 -5.55 8.34 -2.57
CA VAL A 14 -4.30 9.12 -2.59
C VAL A 14 -3.60 9.08 -1.24
N HIS A 15 -4.37 9.06 -0.15
CA HIS A 15 -3.83 8.96 1.20
C HIS A 15 -3.12 7.60 1.42
N ASP A 16 -3.75 6.50 1.02
CA ASP A 16 -3.18 5.15 1.14
C ASP A 16 -1.94 4.98 0.27
N ALA A 17 -1.93 5.56 -0.93
CA ALA A 17 -0.77 5.55 -1.82
C ALA A 17 0.44 6.26 -1.21
N ARG A 18 0.21 7.34 -0.46
CA ARG A 18 1.26 8.07 0.26
C ARG A 18 1.83 7.22 1.40
N VAL A 19 0.98 6.51 2.16
CA VAL A 19 1.43 5.58 3.21
C VAL A 19 2.30 4.48 2.60
N ALA A 20 1.82 3.81 1.55
CA ALA A 20 2.57 2.75 0.87
C ALA A 20 3.91 3.26 0.28
N ALA A 21 3.93 4.47 -0.27
CA ALA A 21 5.15 5.08 -0.79
C ALA A 21 6.18 5.38 0.31
N LEU A 22 5.74 5.87 1.48
CA LEU A 22 6.61 6.12 2.62
C LEU A 22 7.19 4.82 3.19
N CYS A 23 6.36 3.79 3.38
CA CYS A 23 6.83 2.48 3.82
C CYS A 23 7.97 1.98 2.91
N ARG A 24 7.75 2.03 1.59
CA ARG A 24 8.77 1.62 0.62
C ARG A 24 10.02 2.50 0.65
N LEU A 25 9.87 3.82 0.77
CA LEU A 25 10.99 4.77 0.85
C LEU A 25 11.90 4.48 2.07
N HIS A 26 11.29 4.08 3.19
CA HIS A 26 12.00 3.77 4.43
C HIS A 26 12.43 2.29 4.53
N GLY A 27 12.29 1.50 3.46
CA GLY A 27 12.75 0.10 3.44
C GLY A 27 11.86 -0.86 4.25
N VAL A 28 10.62 -0.47 4.55
CA VAL A 28 9.63 -1.37 5.15
C VAL A 28 9.31 -2.48 4.15
N ARG A 29 9.35 -3.73 4.62
CA ARG A 29 9.11 -4.93 3.80
C ARG A 29 7.65 -5.41 3.84
N GLU A 30 6.96 -5.18 4.95
CA GLU A 30 5.61 -5.68 5.19
C GLU A 30 4.78 -4.61 5.92
N LEU A 31 3.57 -4.36 5.43
CA LEU A 31 2.57 -3.52 6.08
C LEU A 31 1.44 -4.37 6.63
N TRP A 32 1.18 -4.23 7.94
CA TRP A 32 0.06 -4.92 8.58
C TRP A 32 -1.18 -4.04 8.52
N THR A 33 -2.23 -4.54 7.86
CA THR A 33 -3.49 -3.81 7.71
C THR A 33 -4.66 -4.76 7.48
N ALA A 34 -5.82 -4.43 8.04
CA ALA A 34 -7.08 -5.12 7.74
C ALA A 34 -7.75 -4.59 6.46
N ASP A 35 -7.23 -3.51 5.88
CA ASP A 35 -7.78 -2.88 4.69
C ASP A 35 -7.23 -3.55 3.42
N ARG A 36 -8.13 -4.23 2.70
CA ARG A 36 -7.83 -4.96 1.46
C ARG A 36 -7.44 -4.04 0.32
N ASP A 37 -7.78 -2.75 0.39
CA ASP A 37 -7.46 -1.82 -0.68
C ASP A 37 -5.96 -1.62 -0.86
N PHE A 38 -5.16 -1.86 0.18
CA PHE A 38 -3.71 -1.80 0.08
C PHE A 38 -3.09 -2.83 -0.87
N SER A 39 -3.76 -3.97 -1.13
CA SER A 39 -3.29 -5.00 -2.06
C SER A 39 -3.05 -4.50 -3.49
N ARG A 40 -3.59 -3.33 -3.86
CA ARG A 40 -3.39 -2.70 -5.17
C ARG A 40 -2.02 -2.02 -5.33
N PHE A 41 -1.29 -1.78 -4.24
CA PHE A 41 0.01 -1.10 -4.26
C PHE A 41 1.15 -2.10 -4.45
N ARG A 42 1.80 -2.10 -5.62
CA ARG A 42 2.89 -3.05 -5.89
C ARG A 42 4.20 -2.65 -5.19
N GLY A 43 4.93 -3.64 -4.69
CA GLY A 43 6.27 -3.48 -4.12
C GLY A 43 6.31 -3.30 -2.60
N LEU A 44 5.25 -3.72 -1.91
CA LEU A 44 5.18 -3.87 -0.46
C LEU A 44 4.32 -5.12 -0.17
N GLU A 45 4.73 -5.96 0.78
CA GLU A 45 3.89 -7.08 1.21
C GLU A 45 2.80 -6.58 2.16
N PHE A 46 1.60 -7.14 2.06
CA PHE A 46 0.48 -6.80 2.92
C PHE A 46 0.00 -8.01 3.68
N ARG A 47 -0.09 -7.88 5.00
CA ARG A 47 -0.59 -8.93 5.89
C ARG A 47 -1.75 -8.38 6.71
N ASN A 48 -2.86 -9.10 6.75
CA ASN A 48 -3.90 -8.82 7.71
C ASN A 48 -3.62 -9.63 8.99
N PRO A 49 -3.27 -9.00 10.13
CA PRO A 49 -2.95 -9.72 11.36
C PRO A 49 -4.19 -10.29 12.07
N LEU A 50 -5.40 -9.95 11.61
CA LEU A 50 -6.65 -10.40 12.20
C LEU A 50 -7.20 -11.68 11.56
N VAL A 51 -6.55 -12.17 10.50
CA VAL A 51 -6.89 -13.44 9.84
C VAL A 51 -5.77 -14.46 10.08
N PRO A 52 -6.11 -15.75 10.30
CA PRO A 52 -5.12 -16.81 10.52
C PRO A 52 -4.17 -17.02 9.35
#